data_AF-A0A957NQE5-F1
#
_entry.id   AF-A0A957NQE5-F1
#
_cell.length_a   1.000
_cell.length_b   1.000
_cell.length_c   1.000
_cell.angle_alpha   90.00
_cell.angle_beta   90.00
_cell.angle_gamma   90.00
#
_symmetry.space_group_name_H-M   'P 1'
#
loop_
_entity.id
_entity.type
_entity.pdbx_description
1 polymer ?
#
loop_
_entity_poly.entity_id
_entity_poly.type
_entity_poly.pdbx_seq_one_letter_code
_entity_poly.pdbx_strand_id
1 'polypeptide(L)' 'MKLGLGLYRDLLTPENLRFAKQAGCTHIVAHLPGHFTRGDKIITSDNAEAGFGVSEADDPIWTYEGLADLKALIN' A
#
# COMPACT_ATOMS: atom_id res chain seq x y z
N MET A 1 23.26 -3.80 0.06
CA MET A 1 21.98 -4.28 -0.52
C MET A 1 20.82 -3.81 0.36
N LYS A 2 19.68 -3.40 -0.20
CA LYS A 2 18.45 -3.09 0.56
C LYS A 2 17.39 -4.13 0.19
N LEU A 3 16.82 -4.80 1.18
CA LEU A 3 15.67 -5.69 0.99
C LEU A 3 14.40 -4.91 1.31
N GLY A 4 13.38 -5.00 0.46
CA GLY A 4 12.09 -4.37 0.66
C GLY A 4 10.94 -5.35 0.41
N LEU A 5 9.81 -5.12 1.07
CA LEU A 5 8.58 -5.91 0.89
C LEU A 5 7.49 -5.05 0.28
N GLY A 6 6.94 -5.50 -0.85
CA GLY A 6 5.77 -4.88 -1.47
C GLY A 6 4.48 -5.36 -0.82
N LEU A 7 3.63 -4.44 -0.38
CA LEU A 7 2.37 -4.74 0.29
C LEU A 7 1.23 -3.93 -0.32
N TYR A 8 0.12 -4.61 -0.64
CA TYR A 8 -1.15 -3.97 -0.91
C TYR A 8 -1.71 -3.34 0.37
N ARG A 9 -2.57 -2.34 0.22
CA ARG A 9 -3.15 -1.59 1.34
C ARG A 9 -3.72 -2.47 2.46
N ASP A 10 -4.53 -3.47 2.12
CA ASP A 10 -5.13 -4.38 3.11
C ASP A 10 -4.11 -5.28 3.82
N LEU A 11 -2.89 -5.37 3.29
CA LEU A 11 -1.78 -6.10 3.88
C LEU A 11 -0.84 -5.22 4.71
N LEU A 12 -1.08 -3.89 4.79
CA LEU A 12 -0.37 -2.98 5.68
C LEU A 12 -0.87 -3.14 7.12
N THR A 13 -0.72 -4.35 7.67
CA THR A 13 -1.12 -4.70 9.03
C THR A 13 0.09 -4.80 9.95
N PRO A 14 -0.06 -4.58 11.26
CA PRO A 14 1.02 -4.77 12.23
C PRO A 14 1.71 -6.14 12.12
N GLU A 15 0.95 -7.21 11.85
CA GLU A 15 1.43 -8.58 11.69
C GLU A 15 2.40 -8.70 10.51
N ASN A 16 1.99 -8.19 9.35
CA ASN A 16 2.80 -8.27 8.13
C ASN A 16 4.04 -7.38 8.20
N LEU A 17 3.94 -6.23 8.88
CA LEU A 17 5.09 -5.35 9.13
C LEU A 17 6.10 -5.99 10.09
N ARG A 18 5.63 -6.67 11.14
CA ARG A 18 6.51 -7.47 12.03
C ARG A 18 7.19 -8.59 11.25
N PHE A 19 6.46 -9.29 10.39
CA PHE A 19 7.04 -10.31 9.51
C PHE A 19 8.12 -9.72 8.59
N ALA A 20 7.87 -8.58 7.95
CA ALA A 20 8.85 -7.92 7.10
C ALA A 20 10.17 -7.63 7.85
N LYS A 21 10.06 -7.15 9.10
CA LYS A 21 11.21 -6.91 9.97
C LYS A 21 11.94 -8.21 10.32
N GLN A 22 11.23 -9.28 10.65
CA GLN A 22 11.81 -10.60 10.93
C GLN A 22 12.52 -11.20 9.70
N ALA A 23 11.99 -10.94 8.50
CA ALA A 23 12.57 -11.35 7.23
C ALA A 23 13.80 -10.50 6.81
N GLY A 24 14.21 -9.52 7.62
CA GLY A 24 15.35 -8.65 7.33
C GLY A 24 15.05 -7.53 6.32
N CYS A 25 13.78 -7.21 6.08
CA CYS A 25 13.41 -6.08 5.23
C CYS A 25 13.77 -4.76 5.90
N THR A 26 14.19 -3.82 5.08
CA THR A 26 14.58 -2.46 5.47
C THR A 26 13.62 -1.39 4.92
N HIS A 27 12.76 -1.77 3.98
CA HIS A 27 11.83 -0.88 3.30
C HIS A 27 10.49 -1.58 3.08
N ILE A 28 9.42 -0.79 3.07
CA ILE A 28 8.09 -1.21 2.60
C ILE A 28 7.78 -0.44 1.33
N VAL A 29 7.29 -1.15 0.30
CA VAL A 29 6.73 -0.53 -0.91
C VAL A 29 5.21 -0.68 -0.80
N ALA A 30 4.55 0.38 -0.33
CA ALA A 30 3.11 0.37 -0.11
C ALA A 30 2.35 0.69 -1.41
N HIS A 31 1.48 -0.23 -1.82
CA HIS A 31 0.55 -0.04 -2.92
C HIS A 31 -0.80 0.43 -2.37
N LEU A 32 -1.08 1.72 -2.55
CA LEU A 32 -2.24 2.43 -1.98
C LEU A 32 -3.42 2.66 -2.94
N PRO A 33 -3.25 2.80 -4.27
CA PRO A 33 -4.38 3.02 -5.18
C PRO A 33 -5.38 1.87 -5.14
N GLY A 34 -6.67 2.21 -5.25
CA GLY A 34 -7.78 1.28 -5.29
C GLY A 34 -8.04 0.60 -3.94
N HIS A 35 -9.26 0.75 -3.42
CA HIS A 35 -9.80 -0.26 -2.53
C HIS A 35 -10.03 -1.51 -3.40
N PHE A 36 -9.19 -2.53 -3.27
CA PHE A 36 -9.35 -3.83 -3.94
C PHE A 36 -10.59 -4.54 -3.38
N THR A 37 -11.78 -3.99 -3.63
CA THR A 37 -13.03 -4.62 -3.26
C THR A 37 -13.17 -5.89 -4.07
N ARG A 38 -13.44 -6.99 -3.36
CA ARG A 38 -13.47 -8.34 -3.92
C ARG A 38 -14.73 -8.48 -4.79
N GLY A 39 -14.66 -7.99 -6.03
CA GLY A 39 -15.74 -8.01 -7.02
C GLY A 39 -15.23 -7.52 -8.38
N ASP A 40 -14.65 -6.32 -8.40
CA ASP A 40 -14.10 -5.70 -9.60
C ASP A 40 -12.61 -5.44 -9.41
N LYS A 41 -11.77 -6.45 -9.69
CA LYS A 41 -10.33 -6.24 -9.81
C LYS A 41 -10.05 -5.31 -10.99
N ILE A 42 -9.94 -4.01 -10.74
CA ILE A 42 -9.46 -3.05 -11.74
C ILE A 42 -7.92 -3.03 -11.69
N ILE A 43 -7.29 -4.16 -12.06
CA ILE A 43 -5.87 -4.12 -12.42
C ILE A 43 -5.82 -3.49 -13.81
N THR A 44 -5.48 -2.21 -13.87
CA THR A 44 -5.48 -1.39 -15.09
C THR A 44 -4.07 -1.28 -15.68
N SER A 45 -3.20 -2.26 -15.45
CA SER A 45 -1.75 -2.12 -15.66
C SER A 45 -1.36 -1.82 -17.11
N ASP A 46 -2.27 -2.07 -18.03
CA ASP A 46 -2.22 -1.78 -19.47
C ASP A 46 -2.88 -0.44 -19.87
N ASN A 47 -3.61 0.20 -18.97
CA ASN A 47 -4.23 1.51 -19.15
C ASN A 47 -3.30 2.63 -18.65
N ALA A 48 -2.80 3.47 -19.57
CA ALA A 48 -1.93 4.59 -19.24
C ALA A 48 -2.56 5.64 -18.31
N GLU A 49 -3.89 5.75 -18.27
CA GLU A 49 -4.62 6.73 -17.44
C GLU A 49 -4.86 6.25 -16.02
N ALA A 50 -4.82 4.93 -15.76
CA ALA A 50 -5.17 4.34 -14.46
C ALA A 50 -4.07 3.45 -13.86
N GLY A 51 -3.16 2.90 -14.67
CA GLY A 51 -1.99 2.15 -14.20
C GLY A 51 -2.36 1.01 -13.25
N PHE A 52 -2.00 1.08 -11.98
CA PHE A 52 -2.25 -0.05 -11.05
C PHE A 52 -3.48 0.14 -10.17
N GLY A 53 -4.35 1.12 -10.47
CA GLY A 53 -5.60 1.34 -9.75
C GLY A 53 -6.02 2.81 -9.73
N VAL A 54 -7.26 3.09 -9.34
CA VAL A 54 -7.80 4.45 -9.24
C VAL A 54 -7.59 4.98 -7.82
N SER A 55 -7.16 6.23 -7.71
CA SER A 55 -7.11 6.94 -6.42
C SER A 55 -8.44 7.66 -6.24
N GLU A 56 -9.22 7.25 -5.24
CA GLU A 56 -10.52 7.86 -4.95
C GLU A 56 -10.30 9.24 -4.30
N ALA A 57 -11.03 10.24 -4.77
CA ALA A 57 -10.84 11.63 -4.35
C ALA A 57 -11.18 11.86 -2.86
N ASP A 58 -12.03 11.02 -2.28
CA ASP A 58 -12.50 11.08 -0.89
C ASP A 58 -11.75 10.10 0.04
N ASP A 59 -10.77 9.37 -0.48
CA ASP A 59 -10.02 8.40 0.32
C ASP A 59 -9.07 9.10 1.30
N PRO A 60 -9.25 8.91 2.62
CA PRO A 60 -8.50 9.62 3.65
C PRO A 60 -7.00 9.29 3.61
N ILE A 61 -6.56 8.21 2.96
CA ILE A 61 -5.13 7.89 2.86
C ILE A 61 -4.34 8.97 2.14
N TRP A 62 -4.99 9.74 1.25
CA TRP A 62 -4.36 10.81 0.48
C TRP A 62 -4.34 12.16 1.22
N THR A 63 -4.80 12.17 2.48
CA THR A 63 -4.62 13.32 3.37
C THR A 63 -3.24 13.30 4.03
N TYR A 64 -2.84 14.43 4.60
CA TYR A 64 -1.63 14.50 5.41
C TYR A 64 -1.69 13.52 6.59
N GLU A 65 -2.82 13.49 7.29
CA GLU A 65 -3.07 12.63 8.44
C GLU A 65 -2.99 11.16 8.04
N GLY A 66 -3.60 10.77 6.92
CA GLY A 66 -3.53 9.40 6.41
C GLY A 66 -2.11 8.92 6.11
N LEU A 67 -1.29 9.74 5.46
CA LEU A 67 0.12 9.41 5.19
C LEU A 67 0.99 9.44 6.46
N ALA A 68 0.70 10.35 7.40
CA ALA A 68 1.39 10.43 8.68
C ALA A 68 1.12 9.18 9.52
N ASP A 69 -0.13 8.74 9.59
CA ASP A 69 -0.54 7.53 10.31
C ASP A 69 0.06 6.28 9.67
N LEU A 70 0.10 6.19 8.34
CA LEU A 70 0.79 5.10 7.64
C LEU A 70 2.28 5.05 7.98
N LYS A 71 2.94 6.21 8.01
CA LYS A 71 4.36 6.28 8.39
C LYS A 71 4.58 5.89 9.85
N ALA A 72 3.68 6.27 10.74
CA ALA A 72 3.73 5.89 12.16
C ALA A 72 3.51 4.39 12.36
N LEU A 73 2.65 3.78 11.55
CA LEU A 73 2.42 2.33 11.59
C LEU A 73 3.66 1.52 11.16
N ILE A 74 4.46 2.04 10.22
CA ILE A 74 5.64 1.35 9.66
C ILE A 74 6.91 1.49 10.54
N ASN A 75 7.06 2.60 11.28
CA ASN A 75 8.28 2.91 12.06
C ASN A 75 8.16 2.51 13.54
#